data_AF-A0A3A9DTF9-F1
#
_entry.id   AF-A0A3A9DTF9-F1
#
_cell.length_a   1.000
_cell.length_b   1.000
_cell.length_c   1.000
_cell.angle_alpha   90.00
_cell.angle_beta   90.00
_cell.angle_gamma   90.00
#
_symmetry.space_group_name_H-M   'P 1'
#
loop_
_entity.id
_entity.type
_entity.pdbx_description
1 polymer ?
#
loop_
_entity_poly.entity_id
_entity_poly.type
_entity_poly.pdbx_seq_one_letter_code
_entity_poly.pdbx_strand_id
1 'polypeptide(L)'
;MKKKFADVLFCFLCMAILIIPMALLNVKPDQTSAIDNKRLTEWESFSFQNNFRNGFQNYLNDRIGFREEAIDAYTVLNDKLFHVLVHPLYMYGQNGNIYYKESSYIAGF
;
A
#
# COMPACT_ATOMS: atom_id res chain seq x y z
N MET A 1 12.91 18.42 -31.19
CA MET A 1 13.55 17.19 -30.63
C MET A 1 13.43 17.09 -29.11
N LYS A 2 13.74 18.15 -28.33
CA LYS A 2 13.69 18.11 -26.85
C LYS A 2 12.33 17.73 -26.24
N LYS A 3 11.20 18.20 -26.80
CA LYS A 3 9.85 17.83 -26.35
C LYS A 3 9.57 16.33 -26.50
N LYS A 4 9.85 15.76 -27.68
CA LYS A 4 9.71 14.31 -27.94
C LYS A 4 10.54 13.45 -26.98
N PHE A 5 11.73 13.91 -26.59
CA PHE A 5 12.54 13.23 -25.60
C PHE A 5 11.91 13.27 -24.20
N ALA A 6 11.41 14.43 -23.77
CA ALA A 6 10.70 14.56 -22.50
C ALA A 6 9.43 13.69 -22.45
N ASP A 7 8.67 13.61 -23.55
CA ASP A 7 7.48 12.76 -23.64
C ASP A 7 7.84 11.27 -23.50
N VAL A 8 8.90 10.82 -24.18
CA VAL A 8 9.40 9.43 -24.07
C VAL A 8 9.93 9.13 -22.67
N LEU A 9 10.68 10.07 -22.08
CA LEU A 9 11.18 9.93 -20.71
C LEU A 9 10.03 9.84 -19.69
N PHE A 10 9.00 10.66 -19.86
CA PHE A 10 7.81 10.63 -19.02
C PHE A 10 7.10 9.28 -19.10
N CYS A 11 6.86 8.77 -20.31
CA CYS A 11 6.28 7.44 -20.50
C CYS A 11 7.14 6.34 -19.86
N PHE A 12 8.46 6.42 -20.01
CA PHE A 12 9.38 5.48 -19.40
C PHE A 12 9.29 5.51 -17.86
N LEU A 13 9.26 6.70 -17.25
CA LEU A 13 9.13 6.84 -15.80
C LEU A 13 7.79 6.28 -15.29
N CYS A 14 6.69 6.55 -15.99
CA CYS A 14 5.39 5.98 -15.63
C CYS A 14 5.39 4.45 -15.71
N MET A 15 6.00 3.87 -16.75
CA MET A 15 6.15 2.41 -16.85
C MET A 15 7.05 1.86 -15.75
N ALA A 16 8.15 2.55 -15.43
CA ALA A 16 9.07 2.14 -14.39
C ALA A 16 8.37 2.03 -13.02
N ILE A 17 7.50 3.00 -12.68
CA ILE A 17 6.71 2.98 -11.43
C ILE A 17 5.80 1.74 -11.35
N LEU A 18 5.29 1.24 -12.48
CA LEU A 18 4.44 0.04 -12.50
C LEU A 18 5.25 -1.26 -12.51
N ILE A 19 6.35 -1.30 -13.27
CA ILE A 19 7.12 -2.52 -13.51
C ILE A 19 8.05 -2.83 -12.34
N ILE A 20 8.69 -1.80 -11.75
CA ILE A 20 9.71 -1.99 -10.70
C ILE A 20 9.13 -2.72 -9.47
N PRO A 21 7.98 -2.32 -8.89
CA PRO A 21 7.39 -3.03 -7.76
C PRO A 21 7.00 -4.48 -8.09
N MET A 22 6.55 -4.72 -9.32
CA MET A 22 6.24 -6.06 -9.81
C MET A 22 7.48 -6.93 -9.99
N ALA A 23 8.59 -6.36 -10.46
CA ALA A 23 9.85 -7.09 -10.66
C ALA A 23 10.53 -7.43 -9.33
N LEU A 24 10.31 -6.64 -8.28
CA LEU A 24 10.91 -6.79 -6.94
C LEU A 24 9.98 -7.50 -5.95
N LEU A 25 9.13 -8.39 -6.46
CA LEU A 25 8.17 -9.15 -5.66
C LEU A 25 8.89 -10.00 -4.60
N ASN A 26 8.37 -10.03 -3.38
CA ASN A 26 8.94 -10.82 -2.29
C ASN A 26 8.47 -12.29 -2.36
N VAL A 27 9.29 -13.14 -2.98
CA VAL A 27 9.01 -14.58 -3.17
C VAL A 27 9.52 -15.43 -2.00
N LYS A 28 10.10 -14.83 -0.95
CA LYS A 28 10.63 -15.60 0.19
C LYS A 28 9.47 -16.28 0.95
N PRO A 29 9.62 -17.55 1.36
CA PRO A 29 8.61 -18.22 2.18
C PRO A 29 8.57 -17.65 3.60
N ASP A 30 7.43 -17.82 4.27
CA ASP A 30 7.22 -17.57 5.70
C ASP A 30 7.49 -16.13 6.17
N GLN A 31 7.30 -15.17 5.28
CA GLN A 31 7.47 -13.75 5.59
C GLN A 31 6.27 -13.21 6.36
N THR A 32 6.54 -12.29 7.29
CA THR A 32 5.53 -11.55 8.04
C THR A 32 5.56 -10.08 7.66
N SER A 33 4.38 -9.50 7.43
CA SER A 33 4.19 -8.05 7.25
C SER A 33 4.33 -7.35 8.60
N ALA A 34 5.22 -6.36 8.69
CA ALA A 34 5.37 -5.56 9.92
C ALA A 34 4.15 -4.66 10.14
N ILE A 35 3.57 -4.16 9.05
CA ILE A 35 2.41 -3.25 9.07
C ILE A 35 1.15 -3.97 9.54
N ASP A 36 0.91 -5.18 9.03
CA ASP A 36 -0.34 -5.92 9.28
C ASP A 36 -0.20 -6.99 10.39
N ASN A 37 1.02 -7.19 10.92
CA ASN A 37 1.37 -8.25 11.86
C ASN A 37 0.79 -9.63 11.48
N LYS A 38 0.81 -9.93 10.17
CA LYS A 38 0.27 -11.16 9.58
C LYS A 38 1.32 -11.82 8.69
N ARG A 39 1.21 -13.13 8.48
CA ARG A 39 2.00 -13.84 7.47
C ARG A 39 1.51 -13.47 6.06
N LEU A 40 2.45 -13.27 5.13
CA LEU A 40 2.13 -13.01 3.74
C LEU A 40 1.47 -14.23 3.11
N THR A 41 0.49 -14.01 2.23
CA THR A 41 -0.18 -15.08 1.49
C THR A 41 0.85 -15.94 0.77
N GLU A 42 0.86 -17.24 1.01
CA GLU A 42 1.75 -18.18 0.32
C GLU A 42 1.21 -18.57 -1.05
N TRP A 43 2.09 -19.01 -1.93
CA TRP A 43 1.68 -19.45 -3.26
C TRP A 43 0.92 -20.79 -3.15
N GLU A 44 -0.41 -20.75 -3.29
CA GLU A 44 -1.21 -21.96 -3.41
C GLU A 44 -0.98 -22.61 -4.79
N SER A 45 -1.00 -23.94 -4.83
CA SER A 45 -0.87 -24.67 -6.10
C SER A 45 -1.98 -24.26 -7.08
N PHE A 46 -1.65 -24.27 -8.38
CA PHE A 46 -2.59 -23.97 -9.47
C PHE A 46 -3.74 -24.99 -9.46
N SER A 47 -4.78 -24.72 -8.68
CA SER A 47 -6.00 -25.52 -8.62
C SER A 47 -7.15 -24.68 -9.13
N PHE A 48 -7.83 -25.16 -10.16
CA PHE A 48 -9.00 -24.50 -10.75
C PHE A 48 -10.24 -24.57 -9.85
N GLN A 49 -10.15 -25.32 -8.75
CA GLN A 49 -11.24 -25.64 -7.84
C GLN A 49 -11.35 -24.66 -6.67
N ASN A 50 -10.24 -24.05 -6.26
CA ASN A 50 -10.24 -22.89 -5.37
C ASN A 50 -10.35 -21.61 -6.20
N ASN A 51 -10.87 -20.53 -5.60
CA ASN A 51 -10.99 -19.21 -6.22
C ASN A 51 -9.61 -18.63 -6.60
N PHE A 52 -9.00 -19.17 -7.67
CA PHE A 52 -7.63 -18.90 -8.10
C PHE A 52 -7.36 -17.41 -8.26
N ARG A 53 -8.34 -16.68 -8.81
CA ARG A 53 -8.27 -15.22 -8.96
C ARG A 53 -8.04 -14.50 -7.62
N ASN A 54 -8.78 -14.88 -6.58
CA ASN A 54 -8.67 -14.24 -5.27
C ASN A 54 -7.35 -14.60 -4.60
N GLY A 55 -6.93 -15.86 -4.69
CA GLY A 55 -5.64 -16.31 -4.15
C GLY A 55 -4.46 -15.59 -4.83
N PHE A 56 -4.47 -15.52 -6.16
CA PHE A 56 -3.47 -14.81 -6.94
C PHE A 56 -3.43 -13.31 -6.62
N GLN A 57 -4.60 -12.67 -6.55
CA GLN A 57 -4.70 -11.24 -6.21
C GLN A 57 -4.17 -10.96 -4.80
N ASN A 58 -4.52 -11.81 -3.81
CA ASN A 58 -4.01 -11.67 -2.45
C ASN A 58 -2.51 -11.89 -2.38
N TYR A 59 -1.99 -12.90 -3.09
CA TYR A 59 -0.55 -13.18 -3.18
C TYR A 59 0.22 -11.98 -3.73
N LEU A 60 -0.21 -11.43 -4.87
CA LEU A 60 0.43 -10.26 -5.47
C LEU A 60 0.34 -9.04 -4.55
N ASN A 61 -0.83 -8.78 -3.96
CA ASN A 61 -1.05 -7.63 -3.08
C ASN A 61 -0.18 -7.67 -1.81
N ASP A 62 0.01 -8.86 -1.23
CA ASP A 62 0.82 -9.03 -0.02
C ASP A 62 2.32 -8.96 -0.34
N ARG A 63 2.75 -9.36 -1.54
CA ARG A 63 4.18 -9.56 -1.86
C ARG A 63 4.77 -8.54 -2.82
N ILE A 64 3.98 -7.63 -3.37
CA ILE A 64 4.48 -6.57 -4.26
C ILE A 64 5.65 -5.81 -3.60
N GLY A 65 6.70 -5.56 -4.37
CA GLY A 65 7.89 -4.87 -3.89
C GLY A 65 7.54 -3.45 -3.43
N PHE A 66 8.28 -2.95 -2.44
CA PHE A 66 8.08 -1.62 -1.85
C PHE A 66 6.73 -1.35 -1.19
N ARG A 67 5.94 -2.40 -0.89
CA ARG A 67 4.61 -2.24 -0.28
C ARG A 67 4.67 -1.46 1.03
N GLU A 68 5.58 -1.84 1.94
CA GLU A 68 5.66 -1.22 3.26
C GLU A 68 6.10 0.24 3.14
N GLU A 69 7.15 0.50 2.37
CA GLU A 69 7.67 1.83 2.10
C GLU A 69 6.64 2.73 1.42
N ALA A 70 5.81 2.18 0.53
CA ALA A 70 4.73 2.91 -0.12
C ALA A 70 3.60 3.29 0.86
N ILE A 71 3.22 2.37 1.76
CA ILE A 71 2.20 2.64 2.79
C ILE A 71 2.71 3.68 3.79
N ASP A 72 3.97 3.57 4.21
CA ASP A 72 4.60 4.52 5.13
C ASP A 72 4.72 5.91 4.49
N ALA A 73 5.20 5.98 3.24
CA ALA A 73 5.28 7.23 2.50
C ALA A 73 3.89 7.85 2.31
N TYR A 74 2.87 7.05 1.98
CA TYR A 74 1.49 7.53 1.88
C TYR A 74 1.01 8.13 3.20
N THR A 75 1.24 7.44 4.31
CA THR A 75 0.81 7.88 5.65
C THR A 75 1.50 9.20 6.03
N VAL A 76 2.83 9.28 5.88
CA VAL A 76 3.63 10.46 6.23
C VAL A 76 3.31 11.66 5.33
N LEU A 77 3.12 11.45 4.03
CA LEU A 77 2.81 12.55 3.11
C LEU A 77 1.40 13.10 3.35
N ASN A 78 0.41 12.24 3.62
CA ASN A 78 -0.94 12.70 3.96
C ASN A 78 -0.97 13.49 5.25
N ASP A 79 -0.22 13.03 6.24
CA ASP A 79 -0.07 13.73 7.51
C ASP A 79 0.54 15.13 7.30
N LYS A 80 1.71 15.21 6.66
CA LYS A 80 2.46 16.47 6.53
C LYS A 80 1.85 17.47 5.56
N LEU A 81 1.31 17.01 4.43
CA LEU A 81 0.81 17.91 3.39
C LEU A 81 -0.65 18.29 3.60
N PHE A 82 -1.45 17.38 4.14
CA PHE A 82 -2.90 17.54 4.21
C PHE A 82 -3.46 17.53 5.63
N HIS A 83 -2.62 17.29 6.65
CA HIS A 83 -3.07 17.14 8.05
C HIS A 83 -4.13 16.03 8.16
N VAL A 84 -3.95 14.94 7.41
CA VAL A 84 -4.83 13.77 7.42
C VAL A 84 -4.09 12.60 8.04
N LEU A 85 -4.54 12.19 9.24
CA LEU A 85 -4.04 10.99 9.89
C LEU A 85 -4.64 9.76 9.23
N VAL A 86 -3.87 9.09 8.37
CA VAL A 86 -4.25 7.82 7.74
C VAL A 86 -3.96 6.69 8.72
N HIS A 87 -4.85 6.51 9.70
CA HIS A 87 -4.77 5.39 10.64
C HIS A 87 -6.18 4.78 10.82
N PRO A 88 -6.32 3.45 10.93
CA PRO A 88 -7.63 2.81 11.11
C PRO A 88 -8.31 3.23 12.42
N LEU A 89 -7.53 3.41 13.49
CA LEU A 89 -8.02 3.65 14.85
C LEU A 89 -7.94 5.10 15.31
N TYR A 90 -7.21 5.97 14.60
CA TYR A 90 -6.92 7.32 15.10
C TYR A 90 -7.34 8.37 14.08
N MET A 91 -7.68 9.56 14.58
CA MET A 91 -7.98 10.74 13.78
C MET A 91 -7.47 12.00 14.46
N TYR A 92 -7.27 13.06 13.68
CA TYR A 92 -7.05 14.39 14.22
C TYR A 92 -8.35 14.99 14.74
N GLY A 93 -8.28 15.60 15.92
CA GLY A 93 -9.28 16.51 16.44
C GLY A 93 -8.74 17.94 16.50
N GLN A 94 -9.36 18.79 17.32
CA GLN A 94 -9.00 20.21 17.39
C GLN A 94 -7.54 20.40 17.85
N ASN A 95 -6.88 21.40 17.26
CA ASN A 95 -5.50 21.78 17.58
C ASN A 95 -4.45 20.65 17.43
N GLY A 96 -4.70 19.66 16.57
CA GLY A 96 -3.77 18.55 16.33
C GLY A 96 -3.77 17.46 17.41
N ASN A 97 -4.74 17.48 18.33
CA ASN A 97 -4.94 16.39 19.28
C ASN A 97 -5.35 15.10 18.54
N ILE A 98 -4.87 13.96 19.01
CA ILE A 98 -5.16 12.64 18.42
C ILE A 98 -6.28 11.97 19.21
N TYR A 99 -7.32 11.53 18.52
CA TYR A 99 -8.49 10.84 19.11
C TYR A 99 -8.71 9.49 18.46
N TYR A 100 -9.42 8.61 19.16
CA TYR A 100 -9.90 7.37 18.57
C TYR A 100 -10.97 7.66 17.51
N LYS A 101 -10.86 6.98 16.38
CA LYS A 101 -11.81 7.01 15.26
C LYS A 101 -12.99 6.08 15.57
N GLU A 102 -13.73 6.40 16.61
CA GLU A 102 -14.95 5.70 16.97
C GLU A 102 -16.17 6.60 16.75
N SER A 103 -17.25 6.05 16.20
CA SER A 103 -18.49 6.80 15.94
C SER A 103 -19.09 7.41 17.22
N SER A 104 -18.86 6.79 18.38
CA SER A 104 -19.26 7.27 19.71
C SER A 104 -18.49 8.51 20.15
N TYR A 105 -17.20 8.63 19.81
CA TYR A 105 -16.38 9.80 20.13
C TYR A 105 -16.72 11.01 19.26
N ILE A 106 -17.16 10.79 18.01
CA ILE A 106 -17.54 11.86 17.09
C ILE A 106 -18.88 12.51 17.50
N ALA A 107 -19.77 11.77 18.15
CA ALA A 107 -21.08 12.27 18.60
C ALA A 107 -21.04 13.10 19.90
N GLY A 108 -19.87 13.19 20.55
CA GLY A 108 -19.66 13.92 21.81
C GLY A 108 -19.20 15.38 21.65
N PHE A 109 -19.11 15.89 20.42
CA PHE A 109 -18.73 17.26 20.09
C PHE A 109 -19.87 18.02 19.42
#